data_AF-R1ERQ7-F1
#
_entry.id   AF-R1ERQ7-F1
#
_cell.length_a   1.000
_cell.length_b   1.000
_cell.length_c   1.000
_cell.angle_alpha   90.00
_cell.angle_beta   90.00
_cell.angle_gamma   90.00
#
_symmetry.space_group_name_H-M   'P 1'
#
loop_
_entity.id
_entity.type
_entity.pdbx_description
1 polymer ?
#
loop_
_entity_poly.entity_id
_entity_poly.type
_entity_poly.pdbx_seq_one_letter_code
_entity_poly.pdbx_strand_id
1 'polypeptide(L)'
;FFSDRFLWSRLPASTPPDELVSLLLPAMEDYTRAYLRLLADPPPPSPPPASELDAVLAAQLEYATYRTERDPARPMLSRLFGEEAAGRLLRESLFDLPLRLARGEQAH
;
A
#
# COMPACT_ATOMS: atom_id res chain seq x y z
N PHE A 1 -7.24 -6.69 -4.13
CA PHE A 1 -5.95 -5.99 -3.98
C PHE A 1 -4.84 -6.83 -3.33
N PHE A 2 -4.98 -8.15 -3.21
CA PHE A 2 -3.93 -9.02 -2.65
C PHE A 2 -3.52 -10.04 -3.72
N SER A 3 -2.23 -10.35 -3.78
CA SER A 3 -1.69 -11.37 -4.68
C SER A 3 -1.75 -12.75 -4.03
N ASP A 4 -1.52 -13.80 -4.82
CA ASP A 4 -1.46 -15.19 -4.35
C ASP A 4 -0.35 -15.45 -3.33
N ARG A 5 0.61 -14.54 -3.21
CA ARG A 5 1.68 -14.65 -2.22
C ARG A 5 1.33 -14.00 -0.89
N PHE A 6 0.31 -13.15 -0.82
CA PHE A 6 -0.03 -12.32 0.33
C PHE A 6 0.07 -13.07 1.67
N LEU A 7 0.96 -12.59 2.54
CA LEU A 7 1.10 -13.11 3.89
C LEU A 7 0.10 -12.44 4.82
N TRP A 8 -0.91 -13.20 5.25
CA TRP A 8 -1.85 -12.79 6.28
C TRP A 8 -1.86 -13.82 7.40
N SER A 9 -1.68 -13.36 8.63
CA SER A 9 -1.71 -14.22 9.82
C SER A 9 -2.24 -13.45 11.02
N ARG A 10 -2.80 -14.20 11.98
CA ARG A 10 -3.17 -13.70 13.31
C ARG A 10 -2.43 -14.53 14.35
N LEU A 11 -1.33 -14.00 14.85
CA LEU A 11 -0.52 -14.66 15.87
C LEU A 11 -1.18 -14.51 17.26
N PRO A 12 -1.04 -15.50 18.17
CA PRO A 12 -1.53 -15.38 19.53
C PRO A 12 -0.97 -14.14 20.23
N ALA A 13 -1.79 -13.44 21.01
CA ALA A 13 -1.33 -12.30 21.80
C ALA A 13 -0.27 -12.68 22.85
N SER A 14 -0.22 -13.98 23.22
CA SER A 14 0.78 -14.56 24.12
C SER A 14 2.12 -14.85 23.45
N THR A 15 2.27 -14.63 22.13
CA THR A 15 3.52 -14.89 21.42
C THR A 15 4.62 -13.95 21.97
N PRO A 16 5.75 -14.47 22.47
CA PRO A 16 6.83 -13.65 22.95
C PRO A 16 7.37 -12.69 21.87
N PRO A 17 7.80 -11.47 22.23
CA PRO A 17 8.36 -10.51 21.27
C PRO A 17 9.51 -11.07 20.43
N ASP A 18 10.42 -11.81 21.05
CA ASP A 18 11.58 -12.39 20.34
C ASP A 18 11.14 -13.44 19.30
N GLU A 19 10.10 -14.22 19.63
CA GLU A 19 9.51 -15.18 18.71
C GLU A 19 8.82 -14.45 17.54
N LEU A 20 8.04 -13.40 17.82
CA LEU A 20 7.42 -12.55 16.79
C LEU A 20 8.47 -11.98 15.83
N VAL A 21 9.56 -11.43 16.35
CA VAL A 21 10.65 -10.88 15.54
C VAL A 21 11.29 -11.98 14.69
N SER A 22 11.61 -13.13 15.29
CA SER A 22 12.24 -14.25 14.57
C SER A 22 11.38 -14.80 13.43
N LEU A 23 10.05 -14.70 13.54
CA LEU A 23 9.10 -15.14 12.51
C LEU A 23 8.87 -14.08 11.44
N LEU A 24 8.65 -12.82 11.85
CA LEU A 24 8.19 -11.75 10.95
C LEU A 24 9.33 -11.07 10.20
N LEU A 25 10.49 -10.89 10.84
CA LEU A 25 11.60 -10.14 10.25
C LEU A 25 12.13 -10.82 8.97
N PRO A 26 12.42 -12.14 8.95
CA PRO A 26 12.88 -12.80 7.72
C PRO A 26 11.84 -12.74 6.61
N ALA A 27 10.55 -12.92 6.93
CA ALA A 27 9.47 -12.83 5.95
C ALA A 27 9.36 -11.43 5.34
N MET A 28 9.50 -10.38 6.16
CA MET A 28 9.53 -8.99 5.70
C MET A 28 10.75 -8.73 4.81
N GLU A 29 11.94 -9.16 5.23
CA GLU A 29 13.17 -9.00 4.45
C GLU A 29 13.10 -9.70 3.09
N ASP A 30 12.60 -10.92 3.04
CA ASP A 30 12.43 -11.68 1.80
C ASP A 30 11.41 -11.01 0.86
N TYR A 31 10.30 -10.51 1.42
CA TYR A 31 9.31 -9.74 0.66
C TYR A 31 9.89 -8.46 0.08
N THR A 32 10.61 -7.69 0.89
CA THR A 32 11.27 -6.46 0.43
C THR A 32 12.32 -6.77 -0.63
N ARG A 33 13.12 -7.82 -0.44
CA ARG A 33 14.13 -8.24 -1.42
C ARG A 33 13.50 -8.68 -2.74
N ALA A 34 12.38 -9.41 -2.69
CA ALA A 34 11.63 -9.80 -3.88
C ALA A 34 11.09 -8.56 -4.63
N TYR A 35 10.53 -7.59 -3.92
CA TYR A 35 10.07 -6.32 -4.50
C TYR A 35 11.22 -5.54 -5.16
N LEU A 36 12.38 -5.44 -4.49
CA LEU A 36 13.56 -4.77 -5.06
C LEU A 36 14.08 -5.46 -6.32
N ARG A 37 13.98 -6.80 -6.40
CA ARG A 37 14.35 -7.54 -7.63
C ARG A 37 13.40 -7.20 -8.79
N LEU A 38 12.09 -7.09 -8.54
CA LEU A 38 11.12 -6.67 -9.56
C LEU A 38 11.43 -5.26 -10.09
N LEU A 39 11.92 -4.36 -9.24
CA LEU A 39 12.33 -3.02 -9.65
C LEU A 39 13.68 -2.99 -10.37
N ALA A 40 14.56 -3.95 -10.09
CA ALA A 40 15.87 -4.05 -10.72
C ALA A 40 15.82 -4.68 -12.11
N ASP A 41 14.73 -5.37 -12.45
CA ASP A 41 14.52 -5.90 -13.80
C ASP A 41 14.50 -4.74 -14.80
N PRO A 42 15.28 -4.83 -15.89
CA PRO A 42 15.34 -3.77 -16.87
C PRO A 42 13.95 -3.55 -17.47
N PRO A 43 13.51 -2.29 -17.64
CA PRO A 43 12.25 -2.01 -18.30
C PRO A 43 12.26 -2.60 -19.72
N PRO A 44 11.10 -2.94 -20.28
CA PRO A 44 11.01 -3.40 -21.65
C PRO A 44 11.67 -2.38 -22.61
N PRO A 45 12.25 -2.84 -23.73
CA PRO A 45 13.01 -1.98 -24.65
C PRO A 45 12.17 -0.88 -25.32
N SER A 46 10.84 -0.99 -25.22
CA SER A 46 9.88 -0.01 -25.70
C SER A 46 8.90 0.33 -24.58
N PRO A 47 8.41 1.59 -24.51
CA PRO A 47 7.37 1.96 -23.57
C PRO A 47 6.09 1.16 -23.84
N PRO A 48 5.32 0.83 -22.80
CA PRO A 48 4.02 0.19 -22.98
C PRO A 48 3.05 1.12 -23.73
N PRO A 49 2.03 0.56 -24.41
CA PRO A 49 0.96 1.34 -25.02
C PRO A 49 0.29 2.29 -24.03
N ALA A 50 -0.15 3.46 -24.51
CA ALA A 50 -0.86 4.44 -23.68
C ALA A 50 -2.07 3.82 -22.95
N SER A 51 -2.80 2.92 -23.61
CA SER A 51 -3.94 2.21 -23.01
C SER A 51 -3.56 1.32 -21.82
N GLU A 52 -2.35 0.77 -21.79
CA GLU A 52 -1.86 -0.01 -20.64
C GLU A 52 -1.48 0.90 -19.48
N LEU A 53 -0.86 2.04 -19.77
CA LEU A 53 -0.56 3.07 -18.76
C LEU A 53 -1.83 3.62 -18.13
N ASP A 54 -2.86 3.89 -18.95
CA ASP A 54 -4.17 4.34 -18.48
C ASP A 54 -4.83 3.28 -17.57
N ALA A 55 -4.74 1.99 -17.93
CA ALA A 55 -5.26 0.90 -17.13
C ALA A 55 -4.52 0.76 -15.78
N VAL A 56 -3.19 0.92 -15.78
CA VAL A 56 -2.38 0.93 -14.56
C VAL A 56 -2.77 2.10 -13.66
N LEU A 57 -2.90 3.31 -14.21
CA LEU A 57 -3.31 4.49 -13.46
C LEU A 57 -4.72 4.31 -12.86
N ALA A 58 -5.67 3.78 -13.65
CA ALA A 58 -7.03 3.50 -13.18
C ALA A 58 -7.02 2.50 -12.01
N ALA A 59 -6.22 1.42 -12.09
CA ALA A 59 -6.10 0.45 -11.01
C ALA A 59 -5.45 1.02 -9.74
N GLN A 60 -4.42 1.88 -9.89
CA GLN A 60 -3.81 2.58 -8.77
C GLN A 60 -4.80 3.54 -8.09
N LEU A 61 -5.57 4.28 -8.89
CA LEU A 61 -6.59 5.19 -8.40
C LEU A 61 -7.71 4.43 -7.66
N GLU A 62 -8.17 3.30 -8.20
CA GLU A 62 -9.16 2.44 -7.56
C GLU A 62 -8.66 1.94 -6.20
N TYR A 63 -7.40 1.46 -6.14
CA TYR A 63 -6.78 1.01 -4.88
C TYR A 63 -6.70 2.13 -3.85
N ALA A 64 -6.18 3.30 -4.24
CA ALA A 64 -6.04 4.43 -3.33
C ALA A 64 -7.41 4.90 -2.81
N THR A 65 -8.40 5.03 -3.69
CA THR A 65 -9.77 5.40 -3.32
C THR A 65 -10.35 4.40 -2.33
N TYR A 66 -10.28 3.10 -2.63
CA TYR A 66 -10.76 2.05 -1.72
C TYR A 66 -10.12 2.15 -0.33
N ARG A 67 -8.81 2.39 -0.26
CA ARG A 67 -8.10 2.54 1.02
C ARG A 67 -8.50 3.79 1.76
N THR A 68 -8.71 4.94 1.11
CA THR A 68 -9.19 6.14 1.81
C THR A 68 -10.53 5.92 2.53
N GLU A 69 -11.41 5.11 1.94
CA GLU A 69 -12.75 4.85 2.47
C GLU A 69 -12.77 3.72 3.50
N ARG A 70 -12.04 2.63 3.22
CA ARG A 70 -12.20 1.34 3.93
C ARG A 70 -10.93 0.86 4.64
N ASP A 71 -10.01 1.77 4.96
CA ASP A 71 -8.80 1.40 5.70
C ASP A 71 -9.12 0.76 7.06
N PRO A 72 -8.61 -0.47 7.36
CA PRO A 72 -8.80 -1.09 8.66
C PRO A 72 -8.13 -0.31 9.81
N ALA A 73 -7.17 0.57 9.52
CA ALA A 73 -6.56 1.44 10.52
C ALA A 73 -7.45 2.62 10.94
N ARG A 74 -8.50 2.95 10.17
CA ARG A 74 -9.36 4.12 10.44
C ARG A 74 -9.90 4.17 11.88
N PRO A 75 -10.50 3.11 12.45
CA PRO A 75 -11.00 3.16 13.84
C PRO A 75 -9.90 3.39 14.88
N MET A 76 -8.69 2.87 14.63
CA MET A 76 -7.53 3.11 15.50
C MET A 76 -7.06 4.55 15.38
N LEU A 77 -6.90 5.07 14.16
CA LEU A 77 -6.46 6.44 13.90
C LEU A 77 -7.46 7.47 14.45
N SER A 78 -8.76 7.24 14.28
CA SER A 78 -9.80 8.13 14.82
C SER A 78 -9.79 8.19 16.34
N ARG A 79 -9.47 7.08 17.04
CA ARG A 79 -9.30 7.09 18.50
C ARG A 79 -8.06 7.87 18.96
N LEU A 80 -6.99 7.84 18.18
CA LEU A 80 -5.73 8.52 18.51
C LEU A 80 -5.77 10.02 18.19
N PHE A 81 -6.40 10.41 17.07
CA PHE A 81 -6.27 11.75 16.50
C PHE A 81 -7.61 12.46 16.26
N GLY A 82 -8.74 11.78 16.45
CA GLY A 82 -10.07 12.28 16.06
C GLY A 82 -10.43 11.96 14.61
N GLU A 83 -11.73 11.90 14.32
CA GLU A 83 -12.27 11.49 13.01
C GLU A 83 -11.78 12.37 11.86
N GLU A 84 -11.74 13.69 12.06
CA GLU A 84 -11.32 14.63 11.03
C GLU A 84 -9.84 14.47 10.69
N ALA A 85 -8.97 14.46 11.70
CA ALA A 85 -7.53 14.30 11.50
C ALA A 85 -7.17 12.94 10.91
N ALA A 86 -7.83 11.86 11.35
CA ALA A 86 -7.67 10.53 10.76
C ALA A 86 -8.12 10.49 9.30
N GLY A 87 -9.24 11.13 8.98
CA GLY A 87 -9.73 11.27 7.61
C GLY A 87 -8.76 12.04 6.70
N ARG A 88 -8.17 13.12 7.22
CA ARG A 88 -7.14 13.88 6.50
C ARG A 88 -5.87 13.07 6.30
N LEU A 89 -5.36 12.38 7.33
CA LEU A 89 -4.17 11.52 7.23
C LEU A 89 -4.32 10.47 6.12
N LEU A 90 -5.49 9.82 6.04
CA LEU A 90 -5.77 8.83 5.01
C LEU A 90 -5.81 9.43 3.61
N ARG A 91 -6.49 10.57 3.42
CA ARG A 91 -6.71 11.19 2.09
C ARG A 91 -5.57 12.06 1.58
N GLU A 92 -4.81 12.67 2.48
CA GLU A 92 -3.81 13.70 2.13
C GLU A 92 -2.37 13.19 2.27
N SER A 93 -2.15 12.01 2.86
CA SER A 93 -0.81 11.48 3.09
C SER A 93 -0.68 10.00 2.76
N LEU A 94 -1.51 9.11 3.32
CA LEU A 94 -1.34 7.66 3.12
C LEU A 94 -1.80 7.20 1.73
N PHE A 95 -2.87 7.78 1.19
CA PHE A 95 -3.46 7.43 -0.11
C PHE A 95 -3.88 8.68 -0.89
N ASP A 96 -2.92 9.55 -1.19
CA ASP A 96 -3.11 10.89 -1.73
C ASP A 96 -3.37 10.97 -3.24
N LEU A 97 -3.19 9.87 -3.98
CA LEU A 97 -3.32 9.83 -5.44
C LEU A 97 -4.62 10.48 -5.98
N PRO A 98 -5.82 10.22 -5.44
CA PRO A 98 -7.04 10.87 -5.92
C PRO A 98 -7.00 12.40 -5.80
N LEU A 99 -6.43 12.91 -4.69
CA LEU A 99 -6.31 14.34 -4.43
C LEU A 99 -5.27 14.99 -5.35
N ARG A 100 -4.13 14.32 -5.57
CA ARG A 100 -3.07 14.78 -6.48
C ARG A 100 -3.57 14.93 -7.91
N LEU A 101 -4.28 13.91 -8.41
CA LEU A 101 -4.89 13.96 -9.75
C LEU A 101 -5.96 15.07 -9.86
N ALA A 102 -6.80 15.26 -8.84
CA ALA A 102 -7.78 16.35 -8.82
C ALA A 102 -7.13 17.75 -8.86
N ARG A 103 -5.88 17.88 -8.42
CA ARG A 103 -5.08 19.11 -8.49
C ARG A 103 -4.31 19.29 -9.80
N GLY A 104 -4.38 18.31 -10.72
CA GLY A 104 -3.61 18.30 -11.96
C GLY A 104 -2.13 17.96 -11.76
N GLU A 105 -1.76 17.38 -10.61
CA GLU A 105 -0.41 16.89 -10.36
C GLU A 105 -0.19 15.57 -11.09
N GLN A 106 1.01 15.36 -11.64
CA GLN A 106 1.33 14.10 -12.33
C GLN A 106 1.48 12.96 -11.31
N ALA A 107 0.96 11.79 -11.68
CA ALA A 107 1.35 10.52 -11.06
C ALA A 107 2.82 10.25 -11.42
N HIS A 108 3.67 9.96 -10.43
CA HIS A 108 5.07 9.63 -10.64
C HIS A 108 5.24 8.17 -11.08
#